data_AF-A0AAV9VMN6-F1
#
_entry.id   AF-A0AAV9VMN6-F1
#
_cell.length_a   1.000
_cell.length_b   1.000
_cell.length_c   1.000
_cell.angle_alpha   90.00
_cell.angle_beta   90.00
_cell.angle_gamma   90.00
#
_symmetry.space_group_name_H-M   'P 1'
#
loop_
_entity.id
_entity.type
_entity.pdbx_description
1 polymer ?
#
loop_
_entity_poly.entity_id
_entity_poly.type
_entity_poly.pdbx_seq_one_letter_code
_entity_poly.pdbx_strand_id
1 'polypeptide(L)'
;MEKLASCRTPPVRSQVLDMSPGKSKVDSFIGPYAGTSKEPVFFLAPAGAIFPSVAFETGPSESSPALLRDKDVWIDGSRRATKVVIIKSKCPSNPEHQHTYYMELWRKSGVTRVVGV
;
A
#
# COMPACT_ATOMS: atom_id res chain seq x y z
N MET A 1 -30.93 -7.29 39.07
CA MET A 1 -29.94 -8.19 38.44
C MET A 1 -29.81 -7.79 36.98
N GLU A 2 -28.82 -6.97 36.65
CA GLU A 2 -28.51 -6.59 35.27
C GLU A 2 -27.66 -7.70 34.63
N LYS A 3 -28.11 -8.18 33.46
CA LYS A 3 -27.34 -9.11 32.62
C LYS A 3 -26.36 -8.28 31.80
N LEU A 4 -25.09 -8.25 32.21
CA LEU A 4 -24.00 -7.76 31.36
C LEU A 4 -23.93 -8.63 30.12
N ALA A 5 -24.32 -8.07 28.97
CA ALA A 5 -24.10 -8.69 27.67
C ALA A 5 -22.58 -8.81 27.46
N SER A 6 -22.06 -10.03 27.59
CA SER A 6 -20.69 -10.37 27.22
C SER A 6 -20.50 -10.05 25.74
N CYS A 7 -19.78 -8.96 25.47
CA CYS A 7 -19.32 -8.60 24.15
C CYS A 7 -18.31 -9.67 23.71
N ARG A 8 -18.79 -10.71 23.03
CA ARG A 8 -17.92 -11.74 22.45
C ARG A 8 -17.26 -11.12 21.22
N THR A 9 -16.03 -10.65 21.38
CA THR A 9 -15.15 -10.44 20.24
C THR A 9 -15.03 -11.78 19.50
N PRO A 10 -15.33 -11.83 18.19
CA PRO A 10 -15.10 -13.04 17.42
C PRO A 10 -13.61 -13.42 17.53
N PRO A 11 -13.27 -14.71 17.56
CA PRO A 11 -11.88 -15.13 17.65
C PRO A 11 -11.13 -14.54 16.46
N VAL A 12 -10.25 -13.57 16.73
CA VAL A 12 -9.29 -13.09 15.75
C VAL A 12 -8.35 -14.25 15.52
N ARG A 13 -8.57 -15.00 14.43
CA ARG A 13 -7.60 -15.97 13.95
C ARG A 13 -6.32 -15.16 13.77
N SER A 14 -5.28 -15.43 14.56
CA SER A 14 -4.00 -14.72 14.48
C SER A 14 -3.46 -14.95 13.07
N GLN A 15 -3.71 -14.00 12.18
CA GLN A 15 -3.15 -14.05 10.83
C GLN A 15 -1.67 -13.70 11.01
N VAL A 16 -0.80 -14.65 10.69
CA VAL A 16 0.63 -14.37 10.59
C VAL A 16 0.77 -13.31 9.49
N LEU A 17 1.40 -12.19 9.84
CA LEU A 17 1.63 -11.08 8.93
C LEU A 17 3.07 -11.18 8.41
N ASP A 18 3.21 -11.30 7.10
CA ASP A 18 4.50 -11.18 6.44
C ASP A 18 4.80 -9.70 6.21
N MET A 19 5.97 -9.26 6.67
CA MET A 19 6.46 -7.90 6.50
C MET A 19 7.95 -7.91 6.18
N SER A 20 8.30 -7.48 4.96
CA SER A 20 9.68 -7.50 4.49
C SER A 20 9.94 -6.37 3.49
N PRO A 21 11.20 -5.90 3.40
CA PRO A 21 11.69 -5.19 2.24
C PRO A 21 11.63 -6.12 1.03
N GLY A 22 10.94 -5.72 -0.03
CA GLY A 22 10.75 -6.54 -1.20
C GLY A 22 9.79 -7.72 -0.98
N LYS A 23 8.94 -7.98 -1.96
CA LYS A 23 8.29 -9.29 -2.15
C LYS A 23 8.84 -9.91 -3.42
N SER A 24 8.87 -11.24 -3.52
CA SER A 24 9.01 -11.90 -4.81
C SER A 24 8.05 -11.30 -5.84
N LYS A 25 8.54 -11.14 -7.07
CA LYS A 25 7.79 -10.72 -8.25
C LYS A 25 6.33 -11.16 -8.25
N VAL A 26 5.42 -10.19 -8.25
CA VAL A 26 3.98 -10.42 -8.41
C VAL A 26 3.64 -10.17 -9.88
N ASP A 27 3.08 -11.17 -10.57
CA ASP A 27 2.74 -11.09 -12.00
C ASP A 27 1.32 -11.59 -12.33
N SER A 28 0.54 -11.94 -11.31
CA SER A 28 -0.83 -12.45 -11.45
C SER A 28 -1.90 -11.35 -11.54
N PHE A 29 -1.52 -10.13 -11.97
CA PHE A 29 -2.46 -9.01 -12.10
C PHE A 29 -3.53 -9.27 -13.16
N ILE A 30 -4.68 -8.62 -13.04
CA ILE A 30 -5.86 -8.85 -13.90
C ILE A 30 -6.32 -7.59 -14.63
N GLY A 31 -7.25 -7.78 -15.57
CA GLY A 31 -7.90 -6.69 -16.30
C GLY A 31 -6.90 -5.92 -17.17
N PRO A 32 -6.94 -4.58 -17.20
CA PRO A 32 -5.99 -3.76 -17.97
C PRO A 32 -4.52 -3.93 -17.57
N TYR A 33 -4.26 -4.56 -16.42
CA TYR A 33 -2.91 -4.79 -15.89
C TYR A 33 -2.45 -6.24 -16.07
N ALA A 34 -3.22 -7.08 -16.76
CA ALA A 34 -2.80 -8.45 -17.06
C ALA A 34 -1.46 -8.48 -17.82
N GLY A 35 -0.57 -9.40 -17.42
CA GLY A 35 0.80 -9.48 -17.97
C GLY A 35 1.79 -8.47 -17.36
N THR A 36 1.33 -7.57 -16.49
CA THR A 36 2.23 -6.72 -15.70
C THR A 36 2.95 -7.54 -14.63
N SER A 37 4.15 -7.13 -14.27
CA SER A 37 4.95 -7.76 -13.21
C SER A 37 5.57 -6.66 -12.34
N LYS A 38 5.42 -6.75 -11.02
CA LYS A 38 5.94 -5.75 -10.06
C LYS A 38 6.45 -6.37 -8.77
N GLU A 39 7.37 -5.66 -8.12
CA GLU A 39 7.86 -5.92 -6.77
C GLU A 39 7.70 -4.64 -5.95
N PRO A 40 7.04 -4.70 -4.78
CA PRO A 40 6.94 -3.54 -3.90
C PRO A 40 8.27 -3.31 -3.18
N VAL A 41 8.61 -2.06 -2.88
CA VAL A 41 9.83 -1.75 -2.09
C VAL A 41 9.72 -2.33 -0.68
N PHE A 42 8.52 -2.26 -0.09
CA PHE A 42 8.19 -2.90 1.17
C PHE A 42 6.72 -3.31 1.15
N PHE A 43 6.34 -4.32 1.92
CA PHE A 43 4.94 -4.75 1.97
C PHE A 43 4.48 -5.28 3.32
N LEU A 44 3.16 -5.30 3.49
CA LEU A 44 2.46 -6.05 4.54
C LEU A 44 1.43 -6.97 3.88
N ALA A 45 1.45 -8.27 4.21
CA ALA A 45 0.48 -9.22 3.68
C ALA A 45 0.15 -10.33 4.70
N PRO A 46 -1.07 -10.90 4.68
CA PRO A 46 -1.29 -12.19 5.31
C PRO A 46 -0.31 -13.23 4.75
N ALA A 47 0.20 -14.10 5.60
CA ALA A 47 1.16 -15.12 5.21
C ALA A 47 0.62 -15.97 4.04
N GLY A 48 1.46 -16.13 3.01
CA GLY A 48 1.12 -16.89 1.80
C GLY A 48 0.16 -16.18 0.83
N ALA A 49 -0.29 -14.95 1.12
CA ALA A 49 -1.07 -14.18 0.15
C ALA A 49 -0.24 -13.88 -1.10
N ILE A 50 -0.85 -13.88 -2.29
CA ILE A 50 -0.17 -13.53 -3.54
C ILE A 50 0.11 -12.03 -3.58
N PHE A 51 -0.91 -11.22 -3.30
CA PHE A 51 -0.80 -9.76 -3.29
C PHE A 51 -0.55 -9.21 -1.88
N PRO A 52 0.18 -8.09 -1.76
CA PRO A 52 0.26 -7.38 -0.50
C PRO A 52 -1.07 -6.73 -0.15
N SER A 53 -1.39 -6.65 1.14
CA SER A 53 -2.51 -5.81 1.64
C SER A 53 -2.12 -4.34 1.68
N VAL A 54 -0.85 -4.05 2.02
CA VAL A 54 -0.22 -2.73 1.94
C VAL A 54 1.05 -2.85 1.12
N ALA A 55 1.17 -2.05 0.06
CA ALA A 55 2.39 -1.92 -0.73
C ALA A 55 3.02 -0.54 -0.49
N PHE A 56 4.34 -0.49 -0.35
CA PHE A 56 5.09 0.76 -0.30
C PHE A 56 5.83 0.94 -1.61
N GLU A 57 5.72 2.15 -2.14
CA GLU A 57 6.38 2.59 -3.37
C GLU A 57 7.15 3.88 -3.10
N THR A 58 8.35 3.97 -3.65
CA THR A 58 9.20 5.16 -3.56
C THR A 58 10.01 5.28 -4.83
N GLY A 59 10.27 6.52 -5.27
CA GLY A 59 11.05 6.80 -6.47
C GLY A 59 11.83 8.11 -6.35
N PRO A 60 12.93 8.27 -7.09
CA PRO A 60 13.88 9.38 -6.90
C PRO A 60 13.37 10.76 -7.32
N SER A 61 12.20 10.91 -7.95
CA SER A 61 11.68 12.20 -8.41
C SER A 61 10.15 12.28 -8.36
N GLU A 62 9.66 12.98 -7.33
CA GLU A 62 8.27 13.45 -7.17
C GLU A 62 7.17 12.36 -7.33
N SER A 63 5.91 12.77 -7.25
CA SER A 63 4.75 11.96 -7.62
C SER A 63 4.76 11.73 -9.14
N SER A 64 5.78 11.03 -9.66
CA SER A 64 5.88 10.76 -11.09
C SER A 64 4.63 10.01 -11.55
N PRO A 65 4.20 10.21 -12.82
CA PRO A 65 3.11 9.41 -13.41
C PRO A 65 3.34 7.90 -13.32
N ALA A 66 4.59 7.45 -13.16
CA ALA A 66 4.91 6.05 -12.92
C ALA A 66 4.42 5.56 -11.55
N LEU A 67 4.67 6.30 -10.46
CA LEU A 67 4.22 5.92 -9.11
C LEU A 67 2.69 5.91 -9.00
N LEU A 68 2.00 6.83 -9.67
CA LEU A 68 0.54 6.83 -9.73
C LEU A 68 0.00 5.63 -10.49
N ARG A 69 0.63 5.25 -11.60
CA ARG A 69 0.30 4.02 -12.35
C ARG A 69 0.56 2.78 -11.52
N ASP A 70 1.66 2.74 -10.79
CA ASP A 70 2.05 1.62 -9.93
C ASP A 70 1.01 1.39 -8.83
N LYS A 71 0.51 2.47 -8.22
CA LYS A 71 -0.64 2.39 -7.32
C LYS A 71 -1.85 1.75 -7.97
N ASP A 72 -2.20 2.13 -9.21
CA ASP A 72 -3.37 1.59 -9.89
C ASP A 72 -3.20 0.11 -10.23
N VAL A 73 -1.99 -0.30 -10.64
CA VAL A 73 -1.63 -1.72 -10.80
C VAL A 73 -1.87 -2.48 -9.50
N TRP A 74 -1.36 -1.97 -8.37
CA TRP A 74 -1.55 -2.62 -7.08
C TRP A 74 -3.02 -2.69 -6.65
N ILE A 75 -3.76 -1.58 -6.70
CA ILE A 75 -5.14 -1.54 -6.17
C ILE A 75 -6.12 -2.24 -7.10
N ASP A 76 -6.14 -1.87 -8.37
CA ASP A 76 -7.14 -2.36 -9.33
C ASP A 76 -6.69 -3.68 -9.98
N GLY A 77 -5.41 -3.82 -10.29
CA GLY A 77 -4.86 -5.05 -10.88
C GLY A 77 -4.85 -6.26 -9.94
N SER A 78 -4.89 -6.06 -8.61
CA SER A 78 -4.93 -7.16 -7.63
C SER A 78 -6.34 -7.66 -7.29
N ARG A 79 -7.36 -7.26 -8.06
CA ARG A 79 -8.79 -7.46 -7.70
C ARG A 79 -9.10 -6.92 -6.30
N ARG A 80 -8.50 -5.78 -5.95
CA ARG A 80 -8.63 -5.13 -4.63
C ARG A 80 -8.06 -5.94 -3.48
N ALA A 81 -7.16 -6.89 -3.72
CA ALA A 81 -6.44 -7.54 -2.63
C ALA A 81 -5.52 -6.55 -1.91
N THR A 82 -4.83 -5.68 -2.65
CA THR A 82 -4.13 -4.52 -2.09
C THR A 82 -5.11 -3.42 -1.74
N LYS A 83 -5.11 -3.04 -0.46
CA LYS A 83 -6.05 -2.06 0.11
C LYS A 83 -5.46 -0.67 0.19
N VAL A 84 -4.15 -0.60 0.40
CA VAL A 84 -3.42 0.64 0.58
C VAL A 84 -2.12 0.59 -0.22
N VAL A 85 -1.82 1.65 -0.94
CA VAL A 85 -0.48 1.91 -1.50
C VAL A 85 0.06 3.16 -0.85
N ILE A 86 1.22 3.06 -0.22
CA ILE A 86 1.89 4.18 0.43
C ILE A 86 2.99 4.64 -0.51
N ILE A 87 2.84 5.86 -1.04
CA ILE A 87 3.83 6.47 -1.91
C ILE A 87 4.61 7.49 -1.10
N LYS A 88 5.94 7.36 -1.05
CA LYS A 88 6.83 8.43 -0.58
C LYS A 88 7.28 9.26 -1.77
N SER A 89 7.00 10.56 -1.74
CA SER A 89 7.37 11.51 -2.80
C SER A 89 8.08 12.74 -2.23
N LYS A 90 9.00 13.32 -3.01
CA LYS A 90 9.70 14.57 -2.65
C LYS A 90 8.78 15.77 -2.89
N CYS A 91 8.87 16.79 -2.05
CA CYS A 91 8.19 18.07 -2.25
C CYS A 91 8.88 18.87 -3.39
N PRO A 92 8.15 19.28 -4.45
CA PRO A 92 8.74 20.01 -5.57
C PRO A 92 9.25 21.42 -5.23
N SER A 93 8.69 22.05 -4.19
CA SER A 93 8.54 23.51 -4.18
C SER A 93 9.25 24.26 -3.05
N ASN A 94 10.31 23.72 -2.45
CA ASN A 94 11.06 24.49 -1.44
C ASN A 94 12.59 24.39 -1.62
N PRO A 95 13.23 25.42 -2.21
CA PRO A 95 14.69 25.47 -2.33
C PRO A 95 15.42 25.56 -0.98
N GLU A 96 14.75 26.02 0.10
CA GLU A 96 15.31 26.04 1.46
C GLU A 96 15.16 24.70 2.20
N HIS A 97 14.24 23.83 1.78
CA HIS A 97 13.99 22.53 2.40
C HIS A 97 14.24 21.38 1.41
N GLN A 98 15.51 21.21 1.03
CA GLN A 98 16.00 20.17 0.11
C GLN A 98 15.61 18.71 0.49
N HIS A 99 15.08 18.50 1.70
CA HIS A 99 14.75 17.19 2.27
C HIS A 99 13.27 17.02 2.68
N THR A 100 12.35 17.90 2.26
CA THR A 100 10.93 17.67 2.58
C THR A 100 10.33 16.57 1.71
N TYR A 101 9.78 15.55 2.35
CA TYR A 101 9.01 14.47 1.72
C TYR A 101 7.58 14.50 2.25
N TYR A 102 6.63 14.08 1.42
CA TYR A 102 5.30 13.73 1.88
C TYR A 102 5.02 12.27 1.56
N MET A 103 4.15 11.67 2.37
CA MET A 103 3.63 10.34 2.14
C MET A 103 2.18 10.46 1.71
N GLU A 104 1.80 9.74 0.66
CA GLU A 104 0.42 9.62 0.23
C GLU A 104 -0.08 8.21 0.48
N LEU A 105 -1.18 8.11 1.21
CA LEU A 105 -1.87 6.85 1.45
C LEU A 105 -3.02 6.77 0.46
N TRP A 106 -2.82 5.94 -0.56
CA TRP A 106 -3.78 5.74 -1.62
C TRP A 106 -4.65 4.53 -1.34
N ARG A 107 -5.97 4.72 -1.49
CA ARG A 107 -7.01 3.71 -1.35
C ARG A 107 -7.95 3.85 -2.54
N LYS A 108 -8.77 2.83 -2.79
CA LYS A 108 -9.78 2.96 -3.85
C LYS A 108 -10.78 4.10 -3.59
N SER A 109 -11.05 4.39 -2.32
CA SER A 109 -11.95 5.46 -1.89
C SER A 109 -11.35 6.87 -1.97
N GLY A 110 -10.06 7.00 -2.24
CA GLY A 110 -9.37 8.29 -2.31
C GLY A 110 -7.96 8.26 -1.74
N VAL A 111 -7.38 9.45 -1.60
CA VAL A 111 -6.00 9.66 -1.13
C VAL A 111 -5.99 10.47 0.16
N THR A 112 -5.07 10.14 1.07
CA THR A 112 -4.74 10.98 2.23
C THR A 112 -3.28 11.37 2.13
N ARG A 113 -2.99 12.68 2.12
CA ARG A 113 -1.62 13.18 2.19
C ARG A 113 -1.22 13.37 3.65
N VAL A 114 -0.10 12.79 4.04
CA VAL A 114 0.56 12.96 5.33
C VAL A 114 1.85 13.71 5.05
N VAL A 115 1.94 14.95 5.54
CA VAL A 115 3.15 15.76 5.42
C VAL A 115 4.15 15.26 6.45
N GLY A 116 5.36 14.90 6.01
CA GLY A 116 6.46 14.63 6.92
C GLY A 116 6.96 15.94 7.51
N VAL A 117 7.09 16.00 8.84
CA VAL A 117 7.76 17.09 9.56
C VAL A 117 9.24 17.08 9.27
#